data_AF-A0A7K7FY30-F1
#
_entry.id   AF-A0A7K7FY30-F1
#
_cell.length_a   1.000
_cell.length_b   1.000
_cell.length_c   1.000
_cell.angle_alpha   90.00
_cell.angle_beta   90.00
_cell.angle_gamma   90.00
#
_symmetry.space_group_name_H-M   'P 1'
#
loop_
_entity.id
_entity.type
_entity.pdbx_description
1 polymer ?
#
loop_
_entity_poly.entity_id
_entity_poly.type
_entity_poly.pdbx_seq_one_letter_code
_entity_poly.pdbx_strand_id
1 'polypeptide(L)'
;QACMQKYIVKNYFYYYLFRFSAALGEEIFYITFLPFIYWNVDHSVSRRMIIIWSIVMYIGQVSKDILKWPRPLSPPVVKLEMRTDAEYGMPSTHAMAATAISFSFLIATMNQYKYPFELGLVAAFVFSTLVCLSRLYTGMHTVLDVIGGALISAVLLVLLYPAWDTIDHLLLTSPFCPLLSIVVPLVLCYNYPKLDYYSPTRGDTTTILGAGAGATVGFWLNNQYTAPVYTSHNFHLGFPLITSKILVVVLARFFVGIVVVLLTRRLMKSVVLGMLGYRYKFPIGDLEARRRLEVEVPYKFVTYSSVGFSATVLVPLLHELLGLM
;
A
#
# COMPACT_ATOMS: atom_id res chain seq x y z
N GLN A 1 -16.50 15.33 27.36
CA GLN A 1 -17.75 15.11 26.61
C GLN A 1 -17.62 15.76 25.24
N ALA A 2 -17.29 14.99 24.20
CA ALA A 2 -17.28 15.52 22.84
C ALA A 2 -18.74 15.63 22.36
N CYS A 3 -19.18 16.85 22.03
CA CYS A 3 -20.46 17.09 21.40
C CYS A 3 -20.46 16.32 20.06
N MET A 4 -21.20 15.21 19.96
CA MET A 4 -21.40 14.53 18.67
C MET A 4 -22.19 15.47 17.79
N GLN A 5 -21.49 16.21 16.94
CA GLN A 5 -22.10 17.08 15.95
C GLN A 5 -22.95 16.20 15.02
N LYS A 6 -24.27 16.42 15.01
CA LYS A 6 -25.23 15.62 14.24
C LYS A 6 -24.98 15.84 12.75
N TYR A 7 -24.32 14.89 12.10
CA TYR A 7 -24.12 14.89 10.65
C TYR A 7 -25.41 14.52 9.94
N ILE A 8 -25.87 15.38 9.03
CA ILE A 8 -27.05 15.12 8.20
C ILE A 8 -26.59 15.04 6.74
N VAL A 9 -26.78 13.88 6.12
CA VAL A 9 -26.47 13.66 4.70
C VAL A 9 -27.51 14.42 3.87
N LYS A 10 -27.07 15.48 3.17
CA LYS A 10 -27.93 16.24 2.25
C LYS A 10 -27.97 15.64 0.84
N ASN A 11 -26.88 15.02 0.40
CA ASN A 11 -26.76 14.42 -0.92
C ASN A 11 -26.10 13.05 -0.82
N TYR A 12 -26.87 12.00 -1.11
CA TYR A 12 -26.43 10.62 -1.01
C TYR A 12 -25.41 10.24 -2.09
N PHE A 13 -25.49 10.82 -3.29
CA PHE A 13 -24.53 10.55 -4.35
C PHE A 13 -23.12 10.97 -3.91
N TYR A 14 -22.95 12.20 -3.43
CA TYR A 14 -21.65 12.67 -2.94
C TYR A 14 -21.19 11.90 -1.70
N TYR A 15 -22.11 11.54 -0.81
CA TYR A 15 -21.79 10.74 0.37
C TYR A 15 -21.18 9.39 -0.04
N TYR A 16 -21.85 8.62 -0.90
CA TYR A 16 -21.35 7.33 -1.33
C TYR A 16 -20.09 7.45 -2.20
N LEU A 17 -20.03 8.44 -3.10
CA LEU A 17 -18.86 8.69 -3.92
C LEU A 17 -17.62 8.96 -3.06
N PHE A 18 -17.69 9.87 -2.10
CA PHE A 18 -16.52 10.21 -1.28
C PHE A 18 -16.21 9.18 -0.21
N ARG A 19 -17.20 8.43 0.29
CA ARG A 19 -16.94 7.27 1.16
C ARG A 19 -16.21 6.17 0.41
N PHE A 20 -16.62 5.88 -0.83
CA PHE A 20 -15.91 4.94 -1.69
C PHE A 20 -14.51 5.44 -2.03
N SER A 21 -14.36 6.69 -2.47
CA SER A 21 -13.06 7.29 -2.78
C SER A 21 -12.12 7.35 -1.57
N ALA A 22 -12.64 7.54 -0.35
CA ALA A 22 -11.84 7.47 0.87
C ALA A 22 -11.31 6.04 1.11
N ALA A 23 -12.14 5.02 0.86
CA ALA A 23 -11.73 3.61 0.98
C ALA A 23 -10.63 3.22 -0.02
N LEU A 24 -10.51 3.90 -1.17
CA LEU A 24 -9.38 3.73 -2.11
C LEU A 24 -8.04 4.21 -1.55
N GLY A 25 -8.05 5.00 -0.46
CA GLY A 25 -6.84 5.42 0.27
C GLY A 25 -6.52 4.55 1.49
N GLU A 26 -7.27 3.47 1.73
CA GLU A 26 -7.11 2.63 2.91
C GLU A 26 -6.33 1.33 2.65
N GLU A 27 -5.91 0.68 3.75
CA GLU A 27 -5.20 -0.60 3.75
C GLU A 27 -5.90 -1.68 2.91
N ILE A 28 -7.23 -1.72 2.91
CA ILE A 28 -8.03 -2.71 2.17
C ILE A 28 -7.84 -2.54 0.66
N PHE A 29 -7.71 -1.31 0.17
CA PHE A 29 -7.41 -1.07 -1.24
C PHE A 29 -6.00 -1.54 -1.58
N TYR A 30 -4.99 -1.26 -0.75
CA TYR A 30 -3.61 -1.68 -1.03
C TYR A 30 -3.43 -3.20 -1.06
N ILE A 31 -4.02 -3.92 -0.10
CA ILE A 31 -3.93 -5.39 -0.03
C ILE A 31 -4.71 -6.10 -1.15
N THR A 32 -5.58 -5.38 -1.88
CA THR A 32 -6.35 -5.95 -2.99
C THR A 32 -5.83 -5.49 -4.35
N PHE A 33 -5.63 -4.19 -4.53
CA PHE A 33 -5.22 -3.60 -5.81
C PHE A 33 -3.79 -3.97 -6.20
N LEU A 34 -2.80 -3.85 -5.31
CA LEU A 34 -1.40 -4.13 -5.66
C LEU A 34 -1.19 -5.61 -6.06
N PRO A 35 -1.75 -6.60 -5.31
CA PRO A 35 -1.70 -7.99 -5.77
C PRO A 35 -2.54 -8.26 -7.02
N PHE A 36 -3.67 -7.56 -7.22
CA PHE A 36 -4.45 -7.69 -8.45
C PHE A 36 -3.63 -7.33 -9.69
N ILE A 37 -2.87 -6.22 -9.65
CA ILE A 37 -1.95 -5.84 -10.74
C ILE A 37 -0.86 -6.92 -10.92
N TYR A 38 -0.35 -7.47 -9.82
CA TYR A 38 0.67 -8.53 -9.89
C TYR A 38 0.12 -9.81 -10.55
N TRP A 39 -1.07 -10.30 -10.18
CA TRP A 39 -1.58 -11.59 -10.68
C TRP A 39 -2.21 -11.53 -12.08
N ASN A 40 -2.70 -10.36 -12.50
CA ASN A 40 -3.56 -10.25 -13.67
C ASN A 40 -3.07 -9.27 -14.74
N VAL A 41 -2.18 -8.34 -14.41
CA VAL A 41 -1.73 -7.30 -15.36
C VAL A 41 -0.30 -7.56 -15.79
N ASP A 42 0.65 -7.28 -14.91
CA ASP A 42 2.07 -7.43 -15.19
C ASP A 42 2.89 -7.40 -13.90
N HIS A 43 3.84 -8.34 -13.80
CA HIS A 43 4.70 -8.48 -12.64
C HIS A 43 5.60 -7.25 -12.50
N SER A 44 6.25 -6.79 -13.58
CA SER A 44 7.12 -5.62 -13.60
C SER A 44 6.39 -4.34 -13.18
N VAL A 45 5.20 -4.08 -13.73
CA VAL A 45 4.38 -2.92 -13.35
C VAL A 45 4.10 -2.93 -11.84
N SER A 46 3.64 -4.07 -11.30
CA SER A 46 3.32 -4.19 -9.87
C SER A 46 4.55 -4.03 -8.98
N ARG A 47 5.69 -4.65 -9.31
CA ARG A 47 6.95 -4.51 -8.53
C ARG A 47 7.30 -3.04 -8.32
N ARG A 48 7.31 -2.32 -9.43
CA ARG A 48 7.68 -0.92 -9.50
C ARG A 48 6.75 -0.04 -8.67
N MET A 49 5.43 -0.28 -8.78
CA MET A 49 4.43 0.41 -7.97
C MET A 49 4.61 0.14 -6.48
N ILE A 50 4.83 -1.12 -6.08
CA ILE A 50 4.99 -1.52 -4.67
C ILE A 50 6.22 -0.84 -4.04
N ILE A 51 7.34 -0.78 -4.77
CA ILE A 51 8.57 -0.13 -4.30
C ILE A 51 8.33 1.37 -4.07
N ILE A 52 7.77 2.06 -5.07
CA ILE A 52 7.51 3.50 -4.99
C ILE A 52 6.50 3.82 -3.90
N TRP A 53 5.40 3.07 -3.85
CA TRP A 53 4.38 3.22 -2.83
C TRP A 53 4.97 3.05 -1.43
N SER A 54 5.84 2.06 -1.21
CA SER A 54 6.50 1.84 0.08
C SER A 54 7.39 3.02 0.48
N ILE A 55 8.18 3.55 -0.45
CA ILE A 55 9.06 4.71 -0.22
C ILE A 55 8.25 5.97 0.07
N VAL A 56 7.25 6.27 -0.77
CA VAL A 56 6.40 7.45 -0.62
C VAL A 56 5.63 7.42 0.70
N MET A 57 5.08 6.25 1.07
CA MET A 57 4.36 6.11 2.33
C MET A 57 5.26 6.25 3.54
N TYR A 58 6.47 5.68 3.50
CA TYR A 58 7.44 5.87 4.58
C TYR A 58 7.79 7.36 4.77
N ILE A 59 8.17 8.04 3.69
CA ILE A 59 8.51 9.47 3.73
C ILE A 59 7.31 10.30 4.21
N GLY A 60 6.11 9.99 3.73
CA GLY A 60 4.88 10.69 4.11
C GLY A 60 4.53 10.55 5.59
N GLN A 61 4.59 9.33 6.12
CA GLN A 61 4.29 9.06 7.53
C GLN A 61 5.35 9.68 8.45
N VAL A 62 6.64 9.53 8.12
CA VAL A 62 7.73 10.19 8.87
C VAL A 62 7.56 11.71 8.84
N SER A 63 7.23 12.29 7.67
CA SER A 63 7.02 13.73 7.54
C SER A 63 5.88 14.23 8.42
N LYS A 64 4.79 13.48 8.58
CA LYS A 64 3.70 13.83 9.50
C LYS A 64 4.18 14.02 10.93
N ASP A 65 4.96 13.05 11.41
CA ASP A 65 5.39 13.03 12.82
C ASP A 65 6.55 13.98 13.11
N ILE A 66 7.24 14.46 12.07
CA ILE A 66 8.21 15.56 12.13
C ILE A 66 7.49 16.91 12.13
N LEU A 67 6.57 17.13 11.18
CA LEU A 67 5.88 18.42 11.01
C LEU A 67 4.87 18.70 12.11
N LYS A 68 4.26 17.64 12.67
CA LYS A 68 3.29 17.70 13.77
C LYS A 68 2.13 18.67 13.51
N TRP A 69 1.75 18.82 12.25
CA TRP A 69 0.71 19.75 11.84
C TRP A 69 -0.69 19.25 12.27
N PRO A 70 -1.49 20.06 12.98
CA PRO A 70 -2.77 19.60 13.52
C PRO A 70 -3.80 19.35 12.41
N ARG A 71 -4.70 18.40 12.66
CA ARG A 71 -5.88 18.14 11.83
C ARG A 71 -6.88 19.30 11.92
N PRO A 72 -7.81 19.44 10.94
CA PRO A 72 -8.91 20.39 11.05
C PRO A 72 -9.69 20.24 12.37
N LEU A 73 -10.03 21.38 12.98
CA LEU A 73 -10.77 21.41 14.24
C LEU A 73 -12.20 20.91 14.05
N SER A 74 -12.66 20.11 15.01
CA SER A 74 -14.03 19.61 15.09
C SER A 74 -14.59 19.97 16.46
N PRO A 75 -15.52 20.95 16.56
CA PRO A 75 -16.15 21.77 15.50
C PRO A 75 -15.21 22.82 14.85
N PRO A 76 -15.53 23.39 13.66
CA PRO A 76 -16.79 23.30 12.91
C PRO A 76 -16.91 22.08 11.97
N VAL A 77 -15.80 21.40 11.67
CA VAL A 77 -15.77 20.27 10.72
C VAL A 77 -16.32 19.01 11.39
N VAL A 78 -17.17 18.27 10.69
CA VAL A 78 -17.61 16.93 11.12
C VAL A 78 -16.65 15.90 10.54
N LYS A 79 -16.05 15.08 11.41
CA LYS A 79 -15.15 14.00 11.01
C LYS A 79 -15.92 12.71 10.79
N LEU A 80 -15.80 12.14 9.60
CA LEU A 80 -16.47 10.88 9.23
C LEU A 80 -15.62 9.64 9.50
N GLU A 81 -14.36 9.82 9.91
CA GLU A 81 -13.38 8.78 10.19
C GLU A 81 -12.70 9.03 11.53
N MET A 82 -13.12 8.31 12.58
CA MET A 82 -12.56 8.53 13.93
C MET A 82 -11.21 7.81 14.17
N ARG A 83 -10.87 6.81 13.35
CA ARG A 83 -9.68 5.95 13.57
C ARG A 83 -8.36 6.74 13.45
N THR A 84 -8.33 7.77 12.62
CA THR A 84 -7.13 8.52 12.23
C THR A 84 -7.04 9.89 12.92
N ASP A 85 -7.90 10.16 13.91
CA ASP A 85 -7.95 11.44 14.63
C ASP A 85 -6.73 11.72 15.49
N ALA A 86 -6.03 10.67 15.94
CA ALA A 86 -4.80 10.80 16.71
C ALA A 86 -3.58 11.18 15.84
N GLU A 87 -3.70 11.13 14.52
CA GLU A 87 -2.60 11.42 13.59
C GLU A 87 -2.53 12.88 13.18
N TYR A 88 -1.33 13.36 12.86
CA TYR A 88 -1.13 14.67 12.24
C TYR A 88 -1.68 14.75 10.81
N GLY A 89 -1.99 15.97 10.39
CA GLY A 89 -2.66 16.29 9.12
C GLY A 89 -1.74 16.39 7.92
N MET A 90 -0.59 17.08 8.04
CA MET A 90 0.31 17.36 6.91
C MET A 90 1.50 16.39 6.89
N PRO A 91 1.84 15.76 5.76
CA PRO A 91 1.08 15.69 4.51
C PRO A 91 -0.03 14.64 4.54
N SER A 92 -1.02 14.78 3.65
CA SER A 92 -2.04 13.76 3.44
C SER A 92 -1.45 12.50 2.79
N THR A 93 -1.24 11.45 3.58
CA THR A 93 -0.69 10.17 3.09
C THR A 93 -1.61 9.46 2.11
N HIS A 94 -2.93 9.67 2.20
CA HIS A 94 -3.88 9.14 1.23
C HIS A 94 -3.72 9.84 -0.13
N ALA A 95 -3.53 11.16 -0.13
CA ALA A 95 -3.21 11.91 -1.34
C ALA A 95 -1.86 11.46 -1.92
N MET A 96 -0.83 11.33 -1.07
CA MET A 96 0.49 10.85 -1.48
C MET A 96 0.43 9.48 -2.15
N ALA A 97 -0.25 8.51 -1.52
CA ALA A 97 -0.41 7.17 -2.05
C ALA A 97 -1.20 7.15 -3.35
N ALA A 98 -2.31 7.90 -3.43
CA ALA A 98 -3.14 7.93 -4.63
C ALA A 98 -2.37 8.49 -5.82
N THR A 99 -1.65 9.60 -5.63
CA THR A 99 -0.75 10.17 -6.65
C THR A 99 0.37 9.20 -7.01
N ALA A 100 1.03 8.58 -6.01
CA ALA A 100 2.12 7.64 -6.26
C ALA A 100 1.65 6.44 -7.10
N ILE A 101 0.57 5.78 -6.69
CA ILE A 101 0.05 4.57 -7.32
C ILE A 101 -0.47 4.88 -8.74
N SER A 102 -1.25 5.94 -8.92
CA SER A 102 -1.89 6.20 -10.22
C SER A 102 -0.89 6.65 -11.29
N PHE A 103 0.04 7.55 -10.93
CA PHE A 103 1.05 8.02 -11.87
C PHE A 103 2.17 6.99 -12.08
N SER A 104 2.56 6.22 -11.05
CA SER A 104 3.52 5.11 -11.27
C SER A 104 2.94 4.02 -12.17
N PHE A 105 1.65 3.69 -12.06
CA PHE A 105 0.98 2.77 -12.97
C PHE A 105 0.99 3.29 -14.41
N LEU A 106 0.64 4.57 -14.63
CA LEU A 106 0.69 5.21 -15.95
C LEU A 106 2.11 5.16 -16.55
N ILE A 107 3.11 5.57 -15.78
CA ILE A 107 4.52 5.61 -16.22
C ILE A 107 5.03 4.20 -16.54
N ALA A 108 4.67 3.20 -15.73
CA ALA A 108 5.09 1.82 -15.95
C ALA A 108 4.42 1.18 -17.18
N THR A 109 3.20 1.59 -17.53
CA THR A 109 2.42 0.98 -18.61
C THR A 109 2.50 1.73 -19.95
N MET A 110 2.87 3.02 -19.96
CA MET A 110 2.84 3.88 -21.16
C MET A 110 3.67 3.37 -22.36
N ASN A 111 4.77 2.67 -22.10
CA ASN A 111 5.64 2.12 -23.16
C ASN A 111 5.39 0.62 -23.43
N GLN A 112 4.64 -0.05 -22.55
CA GLN A 112 4.42 -1.49 -22.61
C GLN A 112 3.07 -1.84 -23.29
N TYR A 113 2.04 -1.04 -23.05
CA TYR A 113 0.69 -1.29 -23.54
C TYR A 113 0.25 -0.23 -24.55
N LYS A 114 -0.53 -0.67 -25.55
CA LYS A 114 -1.11 0.25 -26.55
C LYS A 114 -2.43 0.83 -26.04
N TYR A 115 -2.38 2.03 -25.46
CA TYR A 115 -3.56 2.85 -25.18
C TYR A 115 -3.22 4.34 -25.37
N PRO A 116 -4.20 5.23 -25.62
CA PRO A 116 -3.94 6.66 -25.75
C PRO A 116 -3.38 7.21 -24.44
N PHE A 117 -2.18 7.80 -24.48
CA PHE A 117 -1.52 8.38 -23.29
C PHE A 117 -2.45 9.34 -22.52
N GLU A 118 -3.17 10.18 -23.25
CA GLU A 118 -4.16 11.12 -22.70
C GLU A 118 -5.22 10.43 -21.85
N LEU A 119 -5.70 9.24 -22.26
CA LEU A 119 -6.69 8.49 -21.50
C LEU A 119 -6.11 7.99 -20.18
N GLY A 120 -4.87 7.51 -20.20
CA GLY A 120 -4.17 7.08 -18.99
C GLY A 120 -3.88 8.24 -18.04
N LEU A 121 -3.50 9.40 -18.59
CA LEU A 121 -3.28 10.62 -17.83
C LEU A 121 -4.56 11.11 -17.14
N VAL A 122 -5.67 11.15 -17.88
CA VAL A 122 -6.99 11.50 -17.34
C VAL A 122 -7.39 10.51 -16.24
N ALA A 123 -7.22 9.20 -16.45
CA ALA A 123 -7.53 8.20 -15.43
C ALA A 123 -6.69 8.37 -14.16
N ALA A 124 -5.38 8.60 -14.30
CA ALA A 124 -4.48 8.81 -13.17
C ALA A 124 -4.83 10.08 -12.37
N PHE A 125 -5.17 11.16 -13.09
CA PHE A 125 -5.59 12.43 -12.52
C PHE A 125 -6.94 12.33 -11.81
N VAL A 126 -7.94 11.68 -12.43
CA VAL A 126 -9.27 11.46 -11.85
C VAL A 126 -9.17 10.62 -10.58
N PHE A 127 -8.42 9.51 -10.61
CA PHE A 127 -8.21 8.67 -9.43
C PHE A 127 -7.57 9.46 -8.29
N SER A 128 -6.45 10.16 -8.56
CA SER A 128 -5.76 10.95 -7.55
C SER A 128 -6.67 12.05 -6.99
N THR A 129 -7.42 12.75 -7.85
CA THR A 129 -8.32 13.84 -7.45
C THR A 129 -9.49 13.33 -6.61
N LEU A 130 -10.10 12.19 -6.97
CA LEU A 130 -11.19 11.59 -6.21
C LEU A 130 -10.77 11.25 -4.78
N VAL A 131 -9.59 10.63 -4.60
CA VAL A 131 -9.06 10.33 -3.27
C VAL A 131 -8.73 11.63 -2.52
N CYS A 132 -8.10 12.61 -3.17
CA CYS A 132 -7.81 13.91 -2.57
C CYS A 132 -9.07 14.62 -2.05
N LEU A 133 -10.12 14.73 -2.88
CA LEU A 133 -11.38 15.37 -2.51
C LEU A 133 -12.11 14.60 -1.41
N SER A 134 -11.98 13.26 -1.37
CA SER A 134 -12.56 12.46 -0.29
C SER A 134 -12.04 12.86 1.09
N ARG A 135 -10.76 13.23 1.20
CA ARG A 135 -10.13 13.64 2.48
C ARG A 135 -10.65 14.98 3.00
N LEU A 136 -11.03 15.87 2.09
CA LEU A 136 -11.69 17.12 2.42
C LEU A 136 -13.13 16.85 2.85
N TYR A 137 -13.85 15.99 2.11
CA TYR A 137 -15.23 15.63 2.40
C TYR A 137 -15.40 14.93 3.75
N THR A 138 -14.49 14.02 4.10
CA THR A 138 -14.52 13.30 5.38
C THR A 138 -14.05 14.14 6.56
N GLY A 139 -13.62 15.38 6.32
CA GLY A 139 -13.21 16.34 7.34
C GLY A 139 -11.84 16.03 7.95
N MET A 140 -11.05 15.19 7.29
CA MET A 140 -9.81 14.66 7.85
C MET A 140 -8.60 15.53 7.53
N HIS A 141 -8.63 16.30 6.45
CA HIS A 141 -7.48 17.09 6.00
C HIS A 141 -7.89 18.49 5.56
N THR A 142 -6.97 19.43 5.66
CA THR A 142 -7.08 20.74 5.01
C THR A 142 -6.72 20.65 3.53
N VAL A 143 -7.06 21.67 2.75
CA VAL A 143 -6.64 21.78 1.34
C VAL A 143 -5.12 21.77 1.21
N LEU A 144 -4.41 22.44 2.13
CA LEU A 144 -2.95 22.48 2.15
C LEU A 144 -2.35 21.09 2.39
N ASP A 145 -2.92 20.31 3.30
CA ASP A 145 -2.46 18.94 3.57
C ASP A 145 -2.50 18.05 2.32
N VAL A 146 -3.57 18.22 1.53
CA VAL A 146 -3.83 17.45 0.30
C VAL A 146 -2.90 17.89 -0.82
N ILE A 147 -2.76 19.20 -1.05
CA ILE A 147 -1.84 19.75 -2.05
C ILE A 147 -0.39 19.36 -1.70
N GLY A 148 -0.01 19.52 -0.43
CA GLY A 148 1.32 19.13 0.06
C GLY A 148 1.61 17.65 -0.18
N GLY A 149 0.65 16.77 0.14
CA GLY A 149 0.78 15.34 -0.14
C GLY A 149 0.96 15.03 -1.63
N ALA A 150 0.11 15.58 -2.48
CA ALA A 150 0.21 15.38 -3.94
C ALA A 150 1.55 15.88 -4.50
N LEU A 151 1.99 17.08 -4.09
CA LEU A 151 3.26 17.66 -4.54
C LEU A 151 4.48 16.88 -4.07
N ILE A 152 4.52 16.46 -2.80
CA ILE A 152 5.63 15.63 -2.28
C ILE A 152 5.70 14.32 -3.08
N SER A 153 4.57 13.68 -3.34
CA SER A 153 4.52 12.45 -4.12
C SER A 153 4.99 12.65 -5.57
N ALA A 154 4.55 13.74 -6.22
CA ALA A 154 5.01 14.10 -7.56
C ALA A 154 6.53 14.36 -7.62
N VAL A 155 7.08 15.09 -6.65
CA VAL A 155 8.54 15.32 -6.56
C VAL A 155 9.28 14.01 -6.36
N LEU A 156 8.82 13.14 -5.45
CA LEU A 156 9.44 11.83 -5.24
C LEU A 156 9.39 10.95 -6.49
N LEU A 157 8.27 10.96 -7.23
CA LEU A 157 8.17 10.24 -8.51
C LEU A 157 9.18 10.76 -9.54
N VAL A 158 9.31 12.08 -9.69
CA VAL A 158 10.28 12.69 -10.62
C VAL A 158 11.72 12.35 -10.22
N LEU A 159 12.04 12.35 -8.92
CA LEU A 159 13.37 12.02 -8.42
C LEU A 159 13.70 10.52 -8.55
N LEU A 160 12.72 9.65 -8.34
CA LEU A 160 12.91 8.19 -8.43
C LEU A 160 12.87 7.69 -9.86
N TYR A 161 12.22 8.40 -10.78
CA TYR A 161 12.04 7.98 -12.17
C TYR A 161 13.35 7.65 -12.90
N PRO A 162 14.43 8.47 -12.84
CA PRO A 162 15.70 8.13 -13.47
C PRO A 162 16.39 6.90 -12.88
N ALA A 163 16.21 6.67 -11.57
CA ALA A 163 16.83 5.54 -10.85
C ALA A 163 15.99 4.25 -10.93
N TRP A 164 14.77 4.35 -11.46
CA TRP A 164 13.73 3.33 -11.37
C TRP A 164 14.19 1.97 -11.91
N ASP A 165 14.70 1.92 -13.14
CA ASP A 165 15.14 0.67 -13.77
C ASP A 165 16.38 0.09 -13.09
N THR A 166 17.26 0.96 -12.58
CA THR A 166 18.46 0.55 -11.83
C THR A 166 18.07 -0.09 -10.50
N ILE A 167 17.09 0.48 -9.80
CA ILE A 167 16.55 -0.07 -8.55
C ILE A 167 15.90 -1.43 -8.81
N ASP A 168 15.02 -1.55 -9.82
CA ASP A 168 14.37 -2.82 -10.14
C ASP A 168 15.40 -3.91 -10.50
N HIS A 169 16.39 -3.58 -11.34
CA HIS A 169 17.45 -4.52 -11.69
C HIS A 169 18.28 -4.96 -10.48
N LEU A 170 18.69 -4.01 -9.62
CA LEU A 170 19.47 -4.31 -8.42
C LEU A 170 18.68 -5.21 -7.46
N LEU A 171 17.39 -4.95 -7.27
CA LEU A 171 16.53 -5.74 -6.41
C LEU A 171 16.33 -7.17 -6.94
N LEU A 172 16.37 -7.38 -8.25
CA LEU A 172 16.18 -8.71 -8.83
C LEU A 172 17.48 -9.54 -8.91
N THR A 173 18.64 -8.87 -9.07
CA THR A 173 19.92 -9.55 -9.37
C THR A 173 20.85 -9.65 -8.17
N SER A 174 20.79 -8.72 -7.21
CA SER A 174 21.72 -8.72 -6.08
C SER A 174 21.47 -9.90 -5.13
N PRO A 175 22.49 -10.69 -4.76
CA PRO A 175 22.34 -11.80 -3.81
C PRO A 175 22.01 -11.32 -2.39
N PHE A 176 22.36 -10.08 -2.05
CA PHE A 176 22.08 -9.49 -0.74
C PHE A 176 20.67 -8.89 -0.66
N CYS A 177 19.91 -8.85 -1.77
CA CYS A 177 18.61 -8.20 -1.82
C CYS A 177 17.62 -8.74 -0.78
N PRO A 178 17.43 -10.07 -0.59
CA PRO A 178 16.48 -10.57 0.39
C PRO A 178 16.79 -10.11 1.82
N LEU A 179 18.08 -10.10 2.19
CA LEU A 179 18.53 -9.66 3.50
C LEU A 179 18.29 -8.15 3.68
N LEU A 180 18.73 -7.34 2.72
CA LEU A 180 18.59 -5.88 2.78
C LEU A 180 17.11 -5.45 2.76
N SER A 181 16.27 -6.15 1.99
CA SER A 181 14.83 -5.89 1.90
C SER A 181 14.10 -6.12 3.22
N ILE A 182 14.65 -6.94 4.12
CA ILE A 182 14.10 -7.16 5.47
C ILE A 182 14.76 -6.22 6.47
N VAL A 183 16.10 -6.18 6.49
CA VAL A 183 16.87 -5.46 7.51
C VAL A 183 16.65 -3.96 7.41
N VAL A 184 16.73 -3.37 6.20
CA VAL A 184 16.61 -1.91 6.04
C VAL A 184 15.23 -1.42 6.49
N PRO A 185 14.09 -1.96 6.01
CA PRO A 185 12.78 -1.49 6.46
C PRO A 185 12.54 -1.75 7.95
N LEU A 186 13.04 -2.86 8.51
CA LEU A 186 12.92 -3.15 9.93
C LEU A 186 13.69 -2.14 10.78
N VAL A 187 14.93 -1.79 10.39
CA VAL A 187 15.73 -0.73 11.04
C VAL A 187 15.00 0.62 10.96
N LEU A 188 14.39 0.95 9.82
CA LEU A 188 13.59 2.17 9.67
C LEU A 188 12.36 2.18 10.59
N CYS A 189 11.68 1.03 10.77
CA CYS A 189 10.55 0.93 11.71
C CYS A 189 10.97 1.15 13.18
N TYR A 190 12.12 0.64 13.60
CA TYR A 190 12.62 0.84 14.97
C TYR A 190 13.17 2.24 15.22
N ASN A 191 13.78 2.86 14.21
CA ASN A 191 14.29 4.24 14.27
C ASN A 191 13.24 5.29 13.88
N TYR A 192 11.99 4.87 13.69
CA TYR A 192 10.88 5.77 13.37
C TYR A 192 10.70 6.83 14.47
N PRO A 193 10.36 8.10 14.11
CA PRO A 193 10.22 9.19 15.08
C PRO A 193 9.41 8.81 16.33
N LYS A 194 9.90 9.21 17.50
CA LYS A 194 9.20 9.01 18.77
C LYS A 194 8.25 10.18 19.03
N LEU A 195 7.01 9.84 19.36
CA LEU A 195 5.99 10.78 19.80
C LEU A 195 5.75 10.59 21.30
N ASP A 196 5.35 11.66 21.97
CA ASP A 196 5.05 11.66 23.41
C ASP A 196 3.76 10.92 23.75
N TYR A 197 2.95 10.61 22.73
CA TYR A 197 1.70 9.87 22.84
C TYR A 197 1.64 8.77 21.76
N TYR A 198 0.75 7.80 21.97
CA TYR A 198 0.53 6.74 20.98
C TYR A 198 -0.22 7.27 19.75
N SER A 199 0.38 7.09 18.58
CA SER A 199 -0.22 7.32 17.27
C SER A 199 -0.20 6.03 16.45
N PRO A 200 -1.25 5.72 15.67
CA PRO A 200 -1.25 4.57 14.77
C PRO A 200 -0.24 4.69 13.60
N THR A 201 0.33 5.86 13.33
CA THR A 201 1.23 6.14 12.19
C THR A 201 2.42 5.18 12.10
N ARG A 202 3.13 4.92 13.19
CA ARG A 202 4.26 3.97 13.21
C ARG A 202 3.80 2.56 12.85
N GLY A 203 2.70 2.14 13.43
CA GLY A 203 2.12 0.83 13.19
C GLY A 203 1.71 0.65 11.72
N ASP A 204 1.05 1.65 11.14
CA ASP A 204 0.65 1.63 9.73
C ASP A 204 1.87 1.67 8.79
N THR A 205 2.91 2.43 9.14
CA THR A 205 4.19 2.43 8.43
C THR A 205 4.84 1.04 8.47
N THR A 206 4.80 0.37 9.62
CA THR A 206 5.36 -0.99 9.78
C THR A 206 4.61 -2.01 8.92
N THR A 207 3.28 -1.90 8.84
CA THR A 207 2.45 -2.73 7.97
C THR A 207 2.85 -2.56 6.50
N ILE A 208 3.02 -1.32 6.04
CA ILE A 208 3.38 -0.99 4.65
C ILE A 208 4.78 -1.49 4.32
N LEU A 209 5.77 -1.15 5.16
CA LEU A 209 7.15 -1.57 4.99
C LEU A 209 7.32 -3.09 5.07
N GLY A 210 6.58 -3.75 5.97
CA GLY A 210 6.55 -5.21 6.06
C GLY A 210 6.04 -5.83 4.77
N ALA A 211 4.89 -5.36 4.25
CA ALA A 211 4.32 -5.84 2.98
C ALA A 211 5.27 -5.64 1.80
N GLY A 212 5.87 -4.44 1.68
CA GLY A 212 6.89 -4.15 0.66
C GLY A 212 8.10 -5.07 0.76
N ALA A 213 8.67 -5.24 1.96
CA ALA A 213 9.81 -6.13 2.21
C ALA A 213 9.53 -7.57 1.76
N GLY A 214 8.38 -8.13 2.15
CA GLY A 214 7.97 -9.48 1.77
C GLY A 214 7.78 -9.64 0.27
N ALA A 215 7.15 -8.65 -0.37
CA ALA A 215 6.96 -8.64 -1.81
C ALA A 215 8.31 -8.58 -2.56
N THR A 216 9.24 -7.73 -2.13
CA THR A 216 10.57 -7.60 -2.74
C THR A 216 11.38 -8.89 -2.62
N VAL A 217 11.34 -9.58 -1.48
CA VAL A 217 11.94 -10.90 -1.32
C VAL A 217 11.32 -11.90 -2.31
N GLY A 218 10.00 -11.87 -2.47
CA GLY A 218 9.31 -12.75 -3.42
C GLY A 218 9.64 -12.44 -4.88
N PHE A 219 9.79 -11.17 -5.25
CA PHE A 219 10.23 -10.78 -6.59
C PHE A 219 11.63 -11.29 -6.91
N TRP A 220 12.56 -11.14 -5.96
CA TRP A 220 13.91 -11.68 -6.09
C TRP A 220 13.86 -13.20 -6.26
N LEU A 221 13.10 -13.90 -5.41
CA LEU A 221 12.99 -15.35 -5.46
C LEU A 221 12.45 -15.83 -6.82
N ASN A 222 11.36 -15.22 -7.29
CA ASN A 222 10.78 -15.58 -8.59
C ASN A 222 11.74 -15.32 -9.75
N ASN A 223 12.57 -14.28 -9.70
CA ASN A 223 13.55 -14.04 -10.76
C ASN A 223 14.70 -15.08 -10.77
N GLN A 224 14.98 -15.74 -9.64
CA GLN A 224 15.98 -16.81 -9.57
C GLN A 224 15.43 -18.16 -10.05
N TYR A 225 14.16 -18.47 -9.78
CA TYR A 225 13.58 -19.80 -10.01
C TYR A 225 12.59 -19.86 -11.18
N THR A 226 11.92 -18.75 -11.50
CA THR A 226 11.09 -18.60 -12.71
C THR A 226 11.96 -17.89 -13.76
N ALA A 227 11.84 -18.29 -15.03
CA ALA A 227 12.70 -17.78 -16.12
C ALA A 227 12.93 -16.26 -16.01
N PRO A 228 14.19 -15.78 -16.09
CA PRO A 228 14.54 -14.39 -15.78
C PRO A 228 13.72 -13.43 -16.64
N VAL A 229 12.99 -12.52 -15.98
CA VAL A 229 12.04 -11.55 -16.60
C VAL A 229 12.69 -10.72 -17.72
N TYR A 230 14.01 -10.56 -17.68
CA TYR A 230 14.79 -9.85 -18.71
C TYR A 230 14.92 -10.59 -20.05
N THR A 231 14.39 -11.81 -20.18
CA THR A 231 14.39 -12.54 -21.47
C THR A 231 13.19 -12.22 -22.37
N SER A 232 12.14 -11.54 -21.88
CA SER A 232 11.03 -11.09 -22.72
C SER A 232 11.24 -9.66 -23.23
N HIS A 233 12.10 -9.50 -24.24
CA HIS A 233 12.19 -8.25 -25.00
C HIS A 233 10.83 -7.90 -25.65
N ASN A 234 10.33 -6.70 -25.36
CA ASN A 234 9.51 -5.85 -26.23
C ASN A 234 8.39 -6.53 -27.04
N PHE A 235 7.46 -7.21 -26.38
CA PHE A 235 6.13 -7.36 -26.95
C PHE A 235 5.27 -6.19 -26.46
N HIS A 236 4.93 -5.28 -27.38
CA HIS A 236 3.81 -4.36 -27.15
C HIS A 236 2.53 -5.20 -27.05
N LEU A 237 2.19 -5.67 -25.85
CA LEU A 237 0.97 -6.42 -25.62
C LEU A 237 -0.19 -5.44 -25.89
N GLY A 238 -0.90 -5.64 -26.99
CA GLY A 238 -2.25 -5.10 -27.10
C GLY A 238 -3.06 -5.67 -25.94
N PHE A 239 -3.91 -4.87 -25.29
CA PHE A 239 -4.85 -5.43 -24.33
C PHE A 239 -5.62 -6.56 -25.03
N PRO A 240 -5.55 -7.81 -24.53
CA PRO A 240 -6.29 -8.89 -25.15
C PRO A 240 -7.77 -8.54 -25.10
N LEU A 241 -8.51 -8.84 -26.18
CA LEU A 241 -9.94 -8.60 -26.22
C LEU A 241 -10.57 -9.31 -25.01
N ILE A 242 -11.25 -8.56 -24.13
CA ILE A 242 -11.81 -9.10 -22.87
C ILE A 242 -12.88 -10.13 -23.24
N THR A 243 -12.46 -11.39 -23.26
CA THR A 243 -13.33 -12.54 -23.52
C THR A 243 -13.88 -13.01 -22.19
N SER A 244 -15.10 -13.57 -22.17
CA SER A 244 -15.72 -14.14 -20.96
C SER A 244 -14.79 -15.13 -20.24
N LYS A 245 -14.04 -15.93 -20.99
CA LYS A 245 -13.02 -16.86 -20.45
C LYS A 245 -11.91 -16.14 -19.69
N ILE A 246 -11.35 -15.06 -20.26
CA ILE A 246 -10.30 -14.26 -19.61
C ILE A 246 -10.86 -13.61 -18.33
N LEU A 247 -12.08 -13.09 -18.39
CA LEU A 247 -12.72 -12.49 -17.23
C LEU A 247 -12.91 -13.52 -16.09
N VAL A 248 -13.35 -14.74 -16.41
CA VAL A 248 -13.50 -15.81 -15.41
C VAL A 248 -12.13 -16.19 -14.81
N VAL A 249 -11.08 -16.30 -15.62
CA VAL A 249 -9.73 -16.61 -15.13
C VAL A 249 -9.21 -15.49 -14.22
N VAL A 250 -9.35 -14.23 -14.62
CA VAL A 250 -8.93 -13.06 -13.80
C VAL A 250 -9.66 -13.02 -12.46
N LEU A 251 -10.97 -13.25 -12.47
CA LEU A 251 -11.76 -13.32 -11.24
C LEU A 251 -11.33 -14.51 -10.38
N ALA A 252 -11.14 -15.70 -10.96
CA ALA A 252 -10.68 -16.87 -10.24
C ALA A 252 -9.30 -16.65 -9.59
N ARG A 253 -8.33 -16.11 -10.34
CA ARG A 253 -7.00 -15.74 -9.82
C ARG A 253 -7.11 -14.80 -8.63
N PHE A 254 -7.93 -13.75 -8.77
CA PHE A 254 -8.13 -12.76 -7.73
C PHE A 254 -8.77 -13.37 -6.47
N PHE A 255 -9.85 -14.15 -6.61
CA PHE A 255 -10.52 -14.79 -5.47
C PHE A 255 -9.60 -15.77 -4.75
N VAL A 256 -8.93 -16.67 -5.47
CA VAL A 256 -7.97 -17.61 -4.89
C VAL A 256 -6.86 -16.85 -4.16
N GLY A 257 -6.27 -15.84 -4.81
CA GLY A 257 -5.17 -15.06 -4.25
C GLY A 257 -5.57 -14.29 -2.99
N ILE A 258 -6.72 -13.62 -2.99
CA ILE A 258 -7.23 -12.88 -1.81
C ILE A 258 -7.50 -13.83 -0.65
N VAL A 259 -8.10 -14.99 -0.89
CA VAL A 259 -8.34 -15.98 0.18
C VAL A 259 -7.02 -16.39 0.82
N VAL A 260 -6.01 -16.73 0.03
CA VAL A 260 -4.68 -17.10 0.53
C VAL A 260 -4.05 -15.95 1.32
N VAL A 261 -4.07 -14.73 0.79
CA VAL A 261 -3.51 -13.54 1.46
C VAL A 261 -4.18 -13.27 2.80
N LEU A 262 -5.51 -13.35 2.88
CA LEU A 262 -6.26 -13.13 4.11
C LEU A 262 -6.03 -14.24 5.14
N LEU A 263 -5.92 -15.50 4.69
CA LEU A 263 -5.55 -16.64 5.54
C LEU A 263 -4.14 -16.47 6.09
N THR A 264 -3.16 -16.14 5.25
CA THR A 264 -1.78 -15.84 5.66
C THR A 264 -1.74 -14.74 6.70
N ARG A 265 -2.47 -13.63 6.46
CA ARG A 265 -2.56 -12.52 7.43
C ARG A 265 -3.11 -12.99 8.77
N ARG A 266 -4.20 -13.76 8.78
CA ARG A 266 -4.85 -14.24 10.01
C ARG A 266 -3.95 -15.22 10.77
N LEU A 267 -3.37 -16.18 10.06
CA LEU A 267 -2.48 -17.20 10.63
C LEU A 267 -1.23 -16.56 11.23
N MET A 268 -0.49 -15.78 10.43
CA MET A 268 0.78 -15.19 10.86
C MET A 268 0.58 -14.19 12.00
N LYS A 269 -0.49 -13.39 11.96
CA LYS A 269 -0.84 -12.51 13.08
C LYS A 269 -1.06 -13.30 14.37
N SER A 270 -1.80 -14.41 14.30
CA SER A 270 -2.08 -15.26 15.46
C SER A 270 -0.81 -15.90 16.02
N VAL A 271 0.04 -16.45 15.14
CA VAL A 271 1.29 -17.12 15.51
C VAL A 271 2.25 -16.12 16.17
N VAL A 272 2.51 -14.98 15.53
CA VAL A 272 3.49 -14.01 16.02
C VAL A 272 3.02 -13.34 17.31
N LEU A 273 1.74 -12.97 17.42
CA LEU A 273 1.18 -12.45 18.68
C LEU A 273 1.19 -13.49 19.81
N GLY A 274 0.94 -14.76 19.49
CA GLY A 274 1.03 -15.85 20.47
C GLY A 274 2.46 -16.03 20.99
N MET A 275 3.45 -16.03 20.11
CA MET A 275 4.87 -16.11 20.47
C MET A 275 5.33 -14.92 21.33
N LEU A 276 4.94 -13.69 20.96
CA LEU A 276 5.27 -12.48 21.71
C LEU A 276 4.52 -12.44 23.06
N GLY A 277 3.26 -12.83 23.09
CA GLY A 277 2.46 -12.95 24.31
C GLY A 277 3.09 -13.92 25.32
N TYR A 278 3.60 -15.06 24.82
CA TYR A 278 4.36 -16.01 25.63
C TYR A 278 5.68 -15.41 26.13
N ARG A 279 6.45 -14.76 25.25
CA ARG A 279 7.78 -14.20 25.59
C ARG A 279 7.72 -13.04 26.59
N TYR A 280 6.70 -12.19 26.48
CA TYR A 280 6.51 -10.98 27.30
C TYR A 280 5.42 -11.13 28.37
N LYS A 281 4.81 -12.32 28.50
CA LYS A 281 3.81 -12.67 29.51
C LYS A 281 2.61 -11.72 29.56
N PHE A 282 2.01 -11.42 28.41
CA PHE A 282 0.77 -10.64 28.33
C PHE A 282 -0.34 -11.44 27.62
N PRO A 283 -1.61 -11.26 28.00
CA PRO A 283 -2.71 -11.94 27.34
C PRO A 283 -2.90 -11.36 25.94
N ILE A 284 -3.22 -12.21 24.96
CA ILE A 284 -3.33 -11.79 23.55
C ILE A 284 -4.27 -10.58 23.40
N GLY A 285 -5.34 -10.47 24.19
CA GLY A 285 -6.31 -9.36 24.13
C GLY A 285 -5.83 -8.00 24.65
N ASP A 286 -4.66 -7.91 25.30
CA ASP A 286 -4.17 -6.66 25.89
C ASP A 286 -3.73 -5.65 24.81
N LEU A 287 -4.50 -4.56 24.69
CA LEU A 287 -4.26 -3.51 23.71
C LEU A 287 -3.04 -2.67 24.05
N GLU A 288 -2.74 -2.45 25.33
CA GLU A 288 -1.58 -1.63 25.73
C GLU A 288 -0.29 -2.40 25.50
N ALA A 289 -0.26 -3.70 25.82
CA ALA A 289 0.87 -4.55 25.51
C ALA A 289 1.15 -4.61 23.99
N ARG A 290 0.10 -4.67 23.15
CA ARG A 290 0.23 -4.64 21.69
C ARG A 290 0.74 -3.32 21.13
N ARG A 291 0.66 -2.21 21.88
CA ARG A 291 1.17 -0.89 21.49
C ARG A 291 2.63 -0.66 21.90
N ARG A 292 3.20 -1.55 22.72
CA ARG A 292 4.62 -1.48 23.08
C ARG A 292 5.47 -1.69 21.83
N LEU A 293 6.53 -0.90 21.68
CA LEU A 293 7.41 -0.93 20.50
C LEU A 293 7.92 -2.35 20.19
N GLU A 294 8.36 -3.07 21.23
CA GLU A 294 8.90 -4.44 21.17
C GLU A 294 7.87 -5.49 20.72
N VAL A 295 6.59 -5.15 20.72
CA VAL A 295 5.50 -6.01 20.29
C VAL A 295 4.95 -5.53 18.95
N GLU A 296 4.59 -4.24 18.87
CA GLU A 296 3.92 -3.65 17.71
C GLU A 296 4.72 -3.80 16.43
N VAL A 297 6.01 -3.48 16.47
CA VAL A 297 6.86 -3.53 15.28
C VAL A 297 7.03 -4.99 14.80
N PRO A 298 7.49 -5.95 15.62
CA PRO A 298 7.63 -7.34 15.18
C PRO A 298 6.35 -7.98 14.67
N TYR A 299 5.23 -7.84 15.39
CA TYR A 299 4.01 -8.55 14.96
C TYR A 299 3.47 -8.01 13.65
N LYS A 300 3.48 -6.68 13.45
CA LYS A 300 3.02 -6.08 12.19
C LYS A 300 4.00 -6.43 11.08
N PHE A 301 5.29 -6.21 11.30
CA PHE A 301 6.31 -6.43 10.28
C PHE A 301 6.28 -7.86 9.75
N VAL A 302 6.40 -8.86 10.64
CA VAL A 302 6.42 -10.28 10.24
C VAL A 302 5.11 -10.69 9.56
N THR A 303 3.95 -10.29 10.12
CA THR A 303 2.65 -10.63 9.52
C THR A 303 2.54 -10.13 8.09
N TYR A 304 2.88 -8.86 7.86
CA TYR A 304 2.71 -8.25 6.54
C TYR A 304 3.83 -8.61 5.57
N SER A 305 5.05 -8.89 6.04
CA SER A 305 6.09 -9.51 5.21
C SER A 305 5.66 -10.89 4.72
N SER A 306 5.03 -11.71 5.56
CA SER A 306 4.45 -12.97 5.09
C SER A 306 3.31 -12.76 4.09
N VAL A 307 2.49 -11.72 4.26
CA VAL A 307 1.44 -11.37 3.27
C VAL A 307 2.06 -10.99 1.93
N GLY A 308 3.05 -10.09 1.90
CA GLY A 308 3.72 -9.67 0.67
C GLY A 308 4.44 -10.85 -0.02
N PHE A 309 5.12 -11.69 0.75
CA PHE A 309 5.77 -12.89 0.24
C PHE A 309 4.76 -13.91 -0.31
N SER A 310 3.66 -14.16 0.43
CA SER A 310 2.60 -15.06 0.00
C SER A 310 1.92 -14.58 -1.28
N ALA A 311 1.66 -13.29 -1.41
CA ALA A 311 1.06 -12.71 -2.60
C ALA A 311 1.96 -12.86 -3.83
N THR A 312 3.27 -12.83 -3.65
CA THR A 312 4.24 -12.83 -4.75
C THR A 312 4.78 -14.21 -5.10
N VAL A 313 4.82 -15.15 -4.16
CA VAL A 313 5.39 -16.50 -4.36
C VAL A 313 4.31 -17.57 -4.27
N LEU A 314 3.64 -17.70 -3.12
CA LEU A 314 2.70 -18.81 -2.87
C LEU A 314 1.47 -18.75 -3.78
N VAL A 315 0.94 -17.56 -4.03
CA VAL A 315 -0.26 -17.40 -4.87
C VAL A 315 0.02 -17.74 -6.33
N PRO A 316 1.07 -17.22 -7.00
CA PRO A 316 1.41 -17.64 -8.37
C PRO A 316 1.69 -19.14 -8.49
N LEU A 317 2.41 -19.74 -7.54
CA LEU A 317 2.62 -21.20 -7.52
C LEU A 317 1.28 -21.95 -7.45
N LEU A 318 0.34 -21.47 -6.62
CA LEU A 318 -0.99 -22.05 -6.55
C LEU A 318 -1.78 -21.85 -7.84
N HIS A 319 -1.66 -20.70 -8.51
CA HIS A 319 -2.28 -20.47 -9.82
C HIS A 319 -1.74 -21.45 -10.87
N GLU A 320 -0.43 -21.71 -10.88
CA GLU A 320 0.19 -22.70 -11.78
C GLU A 320 -0.32 -24.11 -11.50
N LEU A 321 -0.37 -24.53 -10.22
CA LEU A 321 -0.90 -25.83 -9.80
C LEU A 321 -2.39 -26.03 -10.16
N LEU A 322 -3.17 -24.95 -10.13
CA LEU A 322 -4.60 -24.98 -10.49
C LEU A 322 -4.85 -24.81 -12.00
N GLY A 323 -3.80 -24.69 -12.82
CA GLY A 323 -3.94 -24.47 -14.26
C GLY A 323 -4.57 -23.12 -14.61
N LEU A 324 -4.38 -22.11 -13.76
CA LEU A 324 -4.93 -20.77 -13.93
C LEU A 324 -3.97 -19.80 -14.62
N MET A 325 -2.73 -20.19 -14.95
CA MET A 325 -1.67 -19.33 -15.53
C MET A 325 -1.88 -18.93 -17.00
#